data_AF-A0A5C3L319-F1
#
_entry.id   AF-A0A5C3L319-F1
#
_cell.length_a   1.000
_cell.length_b   1.000
_cell.length_c   1.000
_cell.angle_alpha   90.00
_cell.angle_beta   90.00
_cell.angle_gamma   90.00
#
_symmetry.space_group_name_H-M   'P 1'
#
loop_
_entity.id
_entity.type
_entity.pdbx_description
1 polymer ?
#
loop_
_entity_poly.entity_id
_entity_poly.type
_entity_poly.pdbx_seq_one_letter_code
_entity_poly.pdbx_strand_id
1 'polypeptide(L)' 'MFRRIALVSLCFLALTHSQQVGKEVTETHPRLPFQKCTRSGCTNVSNGQVVLDANWRWLHVTDGFT' A
#
# COMPACT_ATOMS: atom_id res chain seq x y z
N MET A 1 5.35 -37.59 -6.54
CA MET A 1 5.09 -36.33 -7.28
C MET A 1 3.85 -35.57 -6.79
N PHE A 2 2.76 -36.24 -6.40
CA PHE A 2 1.48 -35.63 -5.97
C PHE A 2 1.61 -34.57 -4.85
N ARG A 3 2.48 -34.80 -3.86
CA ARG A 3 2.66 -33.91 -2.69
C ARG A 3 3.24 -32.53 -3.04
N ARG A 4 4.08 -32.43 -4.09
CA ARG A 4 4.67 -31.15 -4.52
C ARG A 4 3.65 -30.28 -5.24
N ILE A 5 2.83 -30.90 -6.10
CA ILE A 5 1.76 -30.20 -6.81
C ILE A 5 0.73 -29.66 -5.81
N ALA A 6 0.31 -30.48 -4.84
CA ALA A 6 -0.61 -30.04 -3.79
C ALA A 6 -0.07 -28.87 -2.94
N LEU A 7 1.22 -28.90 -2.58
CA LEU A 7 1.86 -27.80 -1.84
C LEU A 7 1.92 -26.51 -2.66
N VAL A 8 2.27 -26.60 -3.95
CA VAL A 8 2.28 -25.45 -4.86
C VAL A 8 0.87 -24.88 -5.04
N SER A 9 -0.15 -25.72 -5.19
CA SER A 9 -1.55 -25.28 -5.25
C SER A 9 -2.02 -24.59 -3.97
N LEU A 10 -1.61 -25.07 -2.79
CA LEU A 10 -1.93 -24.43 -1.52
C LEU A 10 -1.29 -23.04 -1.36
N CYS A 11 -0.06 -22.87 -1.86
CA CYS A 11 0.62 -21.57 -1.85
C CYS A 11 -0.09 -20.51 -2.70
N PHE A 12 -0.73 -20.90 -3.80
CA PHE A 12 -1.52 -19.97 -4.63
C PHE A 12 -2.94 -19.71 -4.09
N LEU A 13 -3.44 -20.56 -3.19
CA LEU A 13 -4.73 -20.39 -2.51
C LEU A 13 -4.65 -19.45 -1.29
N ALA A 14 -3.44 -19.09 -0.85
CA ALA A 14 -3.24 -18.06 0.16
C ALA A 14 -3.46 -16.66 -0.46
N LEU A 15 -4.68 -16.41 -0.93
CA LEU A 15 -5.15 -15.07 -1.25
C LEU A 15 -5.28 -14.34 0.08
N THR A 16 -4.29 -13.52 0.42
CA THR A 16 -4.38 -12.64 1.57
C THR A 16 -5.57 -11.69 1.32
N HIS A 17 -6.64 -11.82 2.09
CA HIS A 17 -7.72 -10.85 2.15
C HIS A 17 -7.21 -9.58 2.84
N SER A 18 -6.35 -8.83 2.15
CA SER A 18 -5.98 -7.48 2.57
C SER A 18 -7.18 -6.56 2.40
N GLN A 19 -7.22 -5.47 3.17
CA GLN A 19 -8.20 -4.40 2.95
C GLN A 19 -8.19 -3.98 1.47
N GLN A 20 -9.37 -3.84 0.89
CA GLN A 20 -9.53 -3.44 -0.51
C GLN A 20 -9.44 -1.91 -0.67
N VAL A 21 -9.37 -1.44 -1.92
CA VAL A 21 -9.29 0.00 -2.24
C VAL A 21 -10.69 0.59 -2.36
N GLY A 22 -11.05 1.49 -1.44
CA GLY A 22 -12.26 2.30 -1.55
C GLY A 22 -12.19 3.31 -2.71
N LYS A 23 -13.33 3.64 -3.32
CA LYS A 23 -13.41 4.51 -4.51
C LYS A 23 -14.23 5.79 -4.29
N GLU A 24 -14.88 5.90 -3.13
CA GLU A 24 -15.82 6.97 -2.79
C GLU A 24 -15.10 8.31 -2.53
N VAL A 25 -13.87 8.26 -2.03
CA VAL A 25 -13.03 9.43 -1.77
C VAL A 25 -11.70 9.26 -2.50
N THR A 26 -11.34 10.23 -3.33
CA THR A 26 -10.04 10.23 -4.03
C THR A 26 -8.90 10.52 -3.05
N GLU A 27 -7.94 9.61 -2.95
CA GLU A 27 -6.72 9.82 -2.18
C GLU A 27 -5.76 10.75 -2.95
N THR A 28 -5.50 11.95 -2.42
CA THR A 28 -4.50 12.88 -2.97
C THR A 28 -3.42 13.16 -1.94
N HIS A 29 -2.22 12.63 -2.15
CA HIS A 29 -1.11 12.75 -1.20
C HIS A 29 -0.53 14.19 -1.16
N PRO A 30 -0.47 14.82 0.02
CA PRO A 30 0.21 16.11 0.19
C PRO A 30 1.69 16.02 -0.21
N ARG A 31 2.19 17.08 -0.87
CA ARG A 31 3.61 17.20 -1.22
C ARG A 31 4.42 17.59 0.02
N LEU A 32 5.49 16.84 0.28
CA LEU A 32 6.45 17.12 1.33
C LEU A 32 7.87 16.92 0.77
N PRO A 33 8.49 17.97 0.19
CA PRO A 33 9.86 17.87 -0.31
C PRO A 33 10.84 17.68 0.85
N PHE A 34 11.88 16.88 0.61
CA PHE A 34 12.95 16.63 1.60
C PHE A 34 14.31 16.55 0.89
N GLN A 35 15.39 16.39 1.67
CA GLN A 35 16.74 16.25 1.12
C GLN A 35 17.31 14.87 1.44
N LYS A 36 17.92 14.25 0.43
CA LYS A 36 18.69 13.01 0.60
C LYS A 36 20.16 13.36 0.64
N CYS A 37 20.83 13.05 1.75
CA CYS A 37 22.24 13.37 1.97
C CYS A 37 23.12 12.13 1.88
N THR A 38 24.29 12.31 1.26
CA THR A 38 25.40 11.34 1.21
C THR A 38 26.68 12.05 1.66
N ARG A 39 27.80 11.32 1.77
CA ARG A 39 29.09 11.91 2.16
C ARG A 39 29.56 13.03 1.21
N SER A 40 29.16 12.99 -0.06
CA SER A 40 29.51 14.00 -1.06
C SER A 40 28.55 15.20 -1.10
N GLY A 41 27.46 15.20 -0.33
CA GLY A 41 26.50 16.30 -0.27
C GLY A 41 25.03 15.85 -0.28
N CYS A 42 24.12 16.83 -0.29
CA CYS A 42 22.67 16.63 -0.28
C CYS A 42 22.01 16.98 -1.62
N THR A 43 21.01 16.20 -2.01
CA THR A 43 20.18 16.43 -3.20
C THR A 43 18.72 16.60 -2.80
N ASN A 44 18.04 17.56 -3.41
CA ASN A 44 16.61 17.78 -3.19
C ASN A 44 15.78 16.65 -3.80
N VAL A 45 14.83 16.12 -3.04
CA VAL A 45 13.76 15.23 -3.48
C VAL A 45 12.46 16.03 -3.49
N SER A 46 12.20 16.72 -4.60
CA SER A 46 11.09 17.67 -4.74
C SER A 46 9.71 17.00 -4.91
N ASN A 47 9.69 15.73 -5.30
CA ASN A 47 8.49 14.93 -5.49
C ASN A 47 8.14 14.04 -4.29
N GLY A 48 8.74 14.31 -3.12
CA GLY A 48 8.36 13.64 -1.87
C GLY A 48 6.90 13.90 -1.52
N GLN A 49 6.23 12.88 -0.97
CA GLN A 49 4.83 12.93 -0.58
C GLN A 49 4.62 12.18 0.74
N VAL A 50 3.53 12.53 1.43
CA VAL A 50 3.07 11.84 2.64
C VAL A 50 1.66 11.30 2.44
N VAL A 51 1.32 10.28 3.22
CA VAL A 51 0.05 9.58 3.15
C VAL A 51 -0.46 9.33 4.57
N LEU A 52 -1.78 9.36 4.77
CA LEU A 52 -2.38 9.07 6.06
C LEU A 52 -2.23 7.58 6.39
N ASP A 53 -1.87 7.28 7.64
CA ASP A 53 -1.82 5.90 8.14
C ASP A 53 -3.18 5.21 8.05
N ALA A 54 -3.16 3.90 7.79
CA ALA A 54 -4.38 3.13 7.54
C ALA A 54 -5.35 3.10 8.72
N ASN A 55 -4.88 3.18 9.97
CA ASN A 55 -5.75 3.16 11.15
C ASN A 55 -6.66 4.39 11.27
N TRP A 56 -6.33 5.48 10.58
CA TRP A 56 -7.15 6.70 10.55
C TRP A 56 -8.03 6.80 9.31
N ARG A 57 -7.97 5.83 8.40
CA ARG A 57 -8.82 5.81 7.21
C ARG A 57 -10.23 5.36 7.59
N TRP A 58 -11.23 5.92 6.93
CA TRP A 58 -12.57 5.38 7.00
C TRP A 58 -12.61 4.01 6.33
N LEU A 59 -12.94 2.98 7.12
CA LEU A 59 -13.14 1.61 6.65
C LEU A 59 -14.63 1.36 6.43
N HIS A 60 -14.97 0.78 5.28
CA HIS A 60 -16.33 0.41 4.90
C HIS A 60 -16.31 -0.84 4.00
N VAL A 61 -17.48 -1.46 3.82
CA VAL A 61 -17.69 -2.56 2.86
C VAL A 61 -17.48 -2.10 1.42
N THR A 62 -17.09 -3.01 0.56
CA THR A 62 -16.60 -2.70 -0.79
C THR A 62 -17.69 -2.25 -1.75
N ASP A 63 -18.94 -2.56 -1.43
CA ASP A 63 -20.16 -2.31 -2.20
C ASP A 63 -21.15 -1.39 -1.46
N GLY A 64 -20.67 -0.60 -0.49
CA GLY A 64 -21.49 0.29 0.32
C GLY A 64 -20.67 1.20 1.23
N PHE A 65 -21.31 1.77 2.24
CA PHE A 65 -20.75 2.82 3.10
C PHE A 65 -20.70 2.45 4.59
N THR A 66 -21.01 1.21 4.94
CA THR A 66 -21.03 0.68 6.33
C THR A 66 -19.81 -0.17 6.64
#